data_AF-A0A1W0WYP1-F1
#
_entry.id   AF-A0A1W0WYP1-F1
#
_cell.length_a   1.000
_cell.length_b   1.000
_cell.length_c   1.000
_cell.angle_alpha   90.00
_cell.angle_beta   90.00
_cell.angle_gamma   90.00
#
_symmetry.space_group_name_H-M   'P 1'
#
loop_
_entity.id
_entity.type
_entity.pdbx_description
1 polymer ?
#
loop_
_entity_poly.entity_id
_entity_poly.type
_entity_poly.pdbx_seq_one_letter_code
_entity_poly.pdbx_strand_id
1 'polypeptide(L)'
;MTYVLRLLCLYAVTYGGIPSRLFNQWRADFLQSYGYEHLKTLHHLKTAGLLYEYDNASVNLSKIGVRKSRFGNLAKLLNLLPARKTDCDIRNPKDVSYLFNGAYIPLTYRLIEQVLVANKLPGFAEAAKNLAYSQCTQEVRSAGPHSGQNVMVLILGGCTYSELAAFRALGRSLDVNLIVSSTAFFGGQKFIQSLVQSPVVVS
;
A
#
# COMPACT_ATOMS: atom_id res chain seq x y z
N MET A 1 -3.61 8.71 -19.47
CA MET A 1 -3.45 9.60 -18.30
C MET A 1 -3.38 8.87 -16.95
N THR A 2 -4.46 8.26 -16.44
CA THR A 2 -4.52 7.71 -15.06
C THR A 2 -3.44 6.66 -14.77
N TYR A 3 -3.10 5.83 -15.76
CA TYR A 3 -2.00 4.87 -15.65
C TYR A 3 -0.64 5.54 -15.38
N VAL A 4 -0.33 6.64 -16.06
CA VAL A 4 0.92 7.40 -15.88
C VAL A 4 0.98 8.00 -14.47
N LEU A 5 -0.12 8.59 -14.00
CA LEU A 5 -0.20 9.11 -12.62
C LEU A 5 -0.01 7.99 -11.58
N ARG A 6 -0.60 6.80 -11.81
CA ARG A 6 -0.39 5.64 -10.93
C ARG A 6 1.06 5.21 -10.88
N LEU A 7 1.76 5.19 -12.01
CA LEU A 7 3.19 4.86 -12.05
C LEU A 7 4.04 5.90 -11.34
N LEU A 8 3.75 7.19 -11.53
CA LEU A 8 4.45 8.29 -10.84
C LEU A 8 4.26 8.19 -9.32
N CYS A 9 3.02 7.97 -8.86
CA CYS A 9 2.73 7.78 -7.43
C CYS A 9 3.40 6.52 -6.89
N LEU A 10 3.35 5.40 -7.63
CA LEU A 10 4.00 4.16 -7.23
C LEU A 10 5.50 4.36 -7.09
N TYR A 11 6.14 5.03 -8.04
CA TYR A 11 7.56 5.36 -7.96
C TYR A 11 7.86 6.22 -6.73
N ALA A 12 7.11 7.31 -6.52
CA ALA A 12 7.32 8.20 -5.37
C ALA A 12 7.20 7.46 -4.03
N VAL A 13 6.17 6.64 -3.85
CA VAL A 13 5.95 5.88 -2.61
C VAL A 13 7.03 4.80 -2.41
N THR A 14 7.40 4.08 -3.47
CA THR A 14 8.35 2.95 -3.38
C THR A 14 9.81 3.37 -3.31
N TYR A 15 10.20 4.52 -3.87
CA TYR A 15 11.58 5.01 -3.85
C TYR A 15 11.84 6.11 -2.81
N GLY A 16 10.82 6.59 -2.10
CA GLY A 16 11.01 7.66 -1.12
C GLY A 16 11.05 9.05 -1.74
N GLY A 17 10.28 9.27 -2.80
CA GLY A 17 10.12 10.52 -3.53
C GLY A 17 10.82 10.53 -4.88
N ILE A 18 10.57 11.59 -5.65
CA ILE A 18 11.19 11.84 -6.97
C ILE A 18 12.24 12.95 -6.82
N PRO A 19 13.46 12.84 -7.38
CA PRO A 19 14.42 13.93 -7.36
C PRO A 19 13.83 15.20 -8.01
N SER A 20 13.99 16.38 -7.39
CA SER A 20 13.35 17.62 -7.87
C SER A 20 13.60 17.93 -9.35
N ARG A 21 14.82 17.66 -9.86
CA ARG A 21 15.14 17.82 -11.29
C ARG A 21 14.27 16.93 -12.19
N LEU A 22 14.17 15.65 -11.82
CA LEU A 22 13.40 14.66 -12.58
C LEU A 22 11.90 14.93 -12.46
N PHE A 23 11.45 15.36 -11.28
CA PHE A 23 10.08 15.74 -11.04
C PHE A 23 9.64 16.91 -11.92
N ASN A 24 10.45 17.96 -12.03
CA ASN A 24 10.14 19.11 -12.87
C ASN A 24 10.08 18.73 -14.35
N GLN A 25 10.98 17.86 -14.81
CA GLN A 25 10.96 17.34 -16.18
C GLN A 25 9.67 16.54 -16.45
N TRP A 26 9.39 15.51 -15.64
CA TRP A 26 8.19 14.68 -15.81
C TRP A 26 6.90 15.47 -15.66
N ARG A 27 6.88 16.49 -14.81
CA ARG A 27 5.76 17.42 -14.67
C ARG A 27 5.54 18.20 -15.97
N ALA A 28 6.60 18.75 -16.56
CA ALA A 28 6.50 19.49 -17.82
C ALA A 28 6.01 18.57 -18.96
N ASP A 29 6.62 17.39 -19.11
CA ASP A 29 6.25 16.41 -20.13
C ASP A 29 4.80 15.95 -19.98
N PHE A 30 4.36 15.71 -18.74
CA PHE A 30 2.98 15.31 -18.44
C PHE A 30 1.97 16.42 -18.77
N LEU A 31 2.23 17.66 -18.36
CA LEU A 31 1.33 18.79 -18.63
C LEU A 31 1.26 19.13 -20.13
N GLN A 32 2.39 19.00 -20.84
CA GLN A 32 2.42 19.20 -22.29
C GLN A 32 1.63 18.11 -23.04
N SER A 33 1.70 16.86 -22.57
CA SER A 33 1.04 15.72 -23.24
C SER A 33 -0.44 15.60 -22.92
N TYR A 34 -0.86 15.88 -21.68
CA TYR A 34 -2.21 15.66 -21.19
C TYR A 34 -3.00 16.95 -20.92
N GLY A 35 -2.36 18.11 -20.94
CA GLY A 35 -2.98 19.41 -20.71
C GLY A 35 -2.68 20.01 -19.34
N TYR A 36 -2.72 21.34 -19.27
CA TYR A 36 -2.40 22.11 -18.07
C TYR A 36 -3.51 22.09 -17.00
N GLU A 37 -4.71 21.59 -17.34
CA GLU A 37 -5.81 21.38 -16.39
C GLU A 37 -5.42 20.44 -15.24
N HIS A 38 -4.52 19.48 -15.52
CA HIS A 38 -4.04 18.52 -14.54
C HIS A 38 -3.01 19.07 -13.56
N LEU A 39 -2.66 20.36 -13.64
CA LEU A 39 -1.84 21.00 -12.61
C LEU A 39 -2.50 20.91 -11.23
N LYS A 40 -3.83 21.06 -11.17
CA LYS A 40 -4.61 20.88 -9.94
C LYS A 40 -4.57 19.44 -9.45
N THR A 41 -4.66 18.48 -10.36
CA THR A 41 -4.52 17.04 -10.05
C THR A 41 -3.16 16.74 -9.40
N LEU A 42 -2.07 17.24 -9.99
CA LEU A 42 -0.73 17.05 -9.43
C LEU A 42 -0.60 17.70 -8.04
N HIS A 43 -1.23 18.85 -7.83
CA HIS A 43 -1.29 19.48 -6.52
C HIS A 43 -2.03 18.60 -5.49
N HIS A 44 -3.21 18.07 -5.81
CA HIS A 44 -3.93 17.16 -4.90
C HIS A 44 -3.14 15.89 -4.58
N LEU A 45 -2.46 15.30 -5.57
CA LEU A 45 -1.60 14.14 -5.34
C LEU A 45 -0.43 14.47 -4.40
N LYS A 46 0.09 15.70 -4.47
CA LYS A 46 1.13 16.20 -3.57
C LYS A 46 0.61 16.39 -2.14
N THR A 47 -0.55 17.03 -1.99
CA THR A 47 -1.20 17.23 -0.69
C THR A 47 -1.65 15.91 -0.05
N ALA A 48 -2.08 14.94 -0.86
CA ALA A 48 -2.41 13.59 -0.40
C ALA A 48 -1.18 12.74 -0.02
N GLY A 49 0.05 13.24 -0.22
CA GLY A 49 1.29 12.52 0.08
C GLY A 49 1.60 11.36 -0.88
N LEU A 50 0.85 11.23 -1.99
CA LEU A 50 1.06 10.20 -3.01
C LEU A 50 2.18 10.55 -3.98
N LEU A 51 2.48 11.85 -4.11
CA LEU A 51 3.50 12.38 -5.00
C LEU A 51 4.33 13.41 -4.24
N TYR A 52 5.63 13.19 -4.10
CA TYR A 52 6.48 14.15 -3.41
C TYR A 52 7.88 14.15 -4.00
N GLU A 53 8.49 15.33 -3.97
CA GLU A 53 9.85 15.55 -4.44
C GLU A 53 10.82 15.60 -3.27
N TYR A 54 12.09 15.37 -3.55
CA TYR A 54 13.15 15.61 -2.59
C TYR A 54 14.31 16.32 -3.28
N ASP A 55 14.92 17.23 -2.54
CA ASP A 55 16.15 17.86 -2.95
C ASP A 55 17.34 16.96 -2.57
N ASN A 56 18.28 16.81 -3.50
CA ASN A 56 19.53 16.12 -3.25
C ASN A 56 20.48 17.00 -2.40
N ALA A 57 20.27 18.31 -2.38
CA ALA A 57 21.22 19.28 -1.81
C ALA A 57 21.18 19.38 -0.27
N SER A 58 20.12 18.94 0.41
CA SER A 58 19.92 19.15 1.86
C SER A 58 20.29 17.95 2.75
N VAL A 59 20.83 16.87 2.18
CA VAL A 59 21.23 15.70 2.96
C VAL A 59 22.72 15.76 3.24
N ASN A 60 23.06 16.13 4.47
CA ASN A 60 24.41 15.98 5.04
C ASN A 60 25.08 14.70 4.56
N LEU A 61 26.33 14.83 4.11
CA LEU A 61 27.27 13.84 3.59
C LEU A 61 27.51 12.59 4.47
N SER A 62 26.74 12.33 5.52
CA SER A 62 27.07 11.30 6.50
C SER A 62 26.72 9.87 6.09
N LYS A 63 26.01 9.60 4.98
CA LYS A 63 25.80 8.23 4.49
C LYS A 63 25.73 8.16 2.96
N ILE A 64 26.89 8.02 2.31
CA ILE A 64 27.05 7.47 0.96
C ILE A 64 26.60 6.00 1.00
N GLY A 65 25.29 5.80 1.10
CA GLY A 65 24.65 4.52 1.09
C GLY A 65 23.28 4.75 0.52
N VAL A 66 23.01 4.14 -0.63
CA VAL A 66 21.70 4.04 -1.32
C VAL A 66 20.59 4.40 -0.34
N ARG A 67 19.92 5.57 -0.50
CA ARG A 67 18.82 5.96 0.37
C ARG A 67 17.83 4.80 0.38
N LYS A 68 17.80 4.04 1.48
CA LYS A 68 16.89 2.92 1.60
C LYS A 68 15.52 3.53 1.77
N SER A 69 14.72 3.43 0.71
CA SER A 69 13.31 3.78 0.74
C SER A 69 12.65 3.18 1.99
N ARG A 70 11.76 3.94 2.64
CA ARG A 70 10.91 3.43 3.74
C ARG A 70 10.22 2.13 3.32
N PHE A 71 9.68 2.11 2.10
CA PHE A 71 9.09 0.91 1.52
C PHE A 71 10.11 -0.22 1.35
N GLY A 72 11.34 0.07 0.89
CA GLY A 72 12.38 -0.96 0.73
C GLY A 72 12.78 -1.65 2.04
N ASN A 73 12.82 -0.91 3.15
CA ASN A 73 13.04 -1.48 4.49
C ASN A 73 11.82 -2.28 4.95
N LEU A 74 10.62 -1.71 4.83
CA LEU A 74 9.36 -2.38 5.18
C LEU A 74 9.14 -3.68 4.40
N ALA A 75 9.46 -3.68 3.11
CA ALA A 75 9.34 -4.82 2.23
C ALA A 75 10.21 -5.99 2.70
N LYS A 76 11.39 -5.70 3.24
CA LYS A 76 12.28 -6.71 3.84
C LYS A 76 11.77 -7.16 5.19
N LEU A 77 11.38 -6.24 6.07
CA LEU A 77 10.92 -6.56 7.44
C LEU A 77 9.63 -7.38 7.45
N LEU A 78 8.71 -7.11 6.52
CA LEU A 78 7.41 -7.77 6.44
C LEU A 78 7.33 -8.82 5.33
N ASN A 79 8.44 -9.16 4.69
CA ASN A 79 8.49 -10.09 3.55
C ASN A 79 7.40 -9.78 2.49
N LEU A 80 7.28 -8.51 2.10
CA LEU A 80 6.27 -8.06 1.11
C LEU A 80 6.65 -8.44 -0.32
N LEU A 81 7.95 -8.66 -0.57
CA LEU A 81 8.49 -9.02 -1.88
C LEU A 81 9.06 -10.44 -1.78
N PRO A 82 8.32 -11.46 -2.26
CA PRO A 82 8.81 -12.83 -2.27
C PRO A 82 10.11 -12.93 -3.07
N ALA A 83 11.12 -13.60 -2.50
CA ALA A 83 12.45 -13.69 -3.09
C ALA A 83 12.52 -14.57 -4.37
N ARG A 84 11.41 -15.17 -4.82
CA ARG A 84 11.40 -16.17 -5.88
C ARG A 84 10.39 -15.85 -6.98
N LYS A 85 10.90 -15.70 -8.20
CA LYS A 85 10.18 -15.93 -9.48
C LYS A 85 9.92 -17.43 -9.69
N THR A 86 9.49 -18.16 -8.66
CA THR A 86 9.02 -19.53 -8.88
C THR A 86 7.66 -19.45 -9.55
N ASP A 87 7.41 -20.35 -10.51
CA ASP A 87 6.12 -20.48 -11.18
C ASP A 87 4.99 -20.43 -10.13
N CYS A 88 4.26 -19.33 -10.15
CA CYS A 88 3.16 -19.11 -9.23
C CYS A 88 2.00 -19.97 -9.71
N ASP A 89 1.85 -21.15 -9.12
CA ASP A 89 0.72 -22.00 -9.42
C ASP A 89 -0.57 -21.37 -8.84
N ILE A 90 -1.39 -20.84 -9.75
CA ILE A 90 -2.66 -20.19 -9.41
C ILE A 90 -3.68 -21.23 -8.90
N ARG A 91 -3.53 -22.51 -9.28
CA ARG A 91 -4.48 -23.56 -8.91
C ARG A 91 -4.29 -24.04 -7.46
N ASN A 92 -3.05 -24.09 -6.98
CA ASN A 92 -2.74 -24.45 -5.61
C ASN A 92 -1.74 -23.45 -4.99
N PRO A 93 -2.18 -22.23 -4.67
CA PRO A 93 -1.30 -21.18 -4.20
C PRO A 93 -0.79 -21.46 -2.78
N LYS A 94 0.54 -21.51 -2.62
CA LYS A 94 1.20 -21.68 -1.31
C LYS A 94 1.23 -20.40 -0.47
N ASP A 95 1.19 -19.25 -1.12
CA ASP A 95 1.28 -17.94 -0.50
C ASP A 95 0.41 -16.95 -1.29
N VAL A 96 -0.13 -15.95 -0.61
CA VAL A 96 -1.08 -14.95 -1.11
C VAL A 96 -0.48 -14.04 -2.19
N SER A 97 0.83 -14.08 -2.38
CA SER A 97 1.55 -13.43 -3.48
C SER A 97 1.04 -13.80 -4.87
N TYR A 98 0.34 -14.93 -5.04
CA TYR A 98 -0.31 -15.32 -6.31
C TYR A 98 -1.24 -14.23 -6.87
N LEU A 99 -1.85 -13.41 -6.00
CA LEU A 99 -2.74 -12.31 -6.40
C LEU A 99 -2.03 -11.21 -7.18
N PHE A 100 -0.71 -11.10 -7.02
CA PHE A 100 0.14 -10.17 -7.76
C PHE A 100 1.25 -10.93 -8.51
N ASN A 101 0.94 -12.15 -8.97
CA ASN A 101 1.84 -12.93 -9.82
C ASN A 101 3.21 -13.22 -9.15
N GLY A 102 3.23 -13.37 -7.83
CA GLY A 102 4.44 -13.60 -7.04
C GLY A 102 5.28 -12.34 -6.76
N ALA A 103 4.90 -11.19 -7.31
CA ALA A 103 5.72 -9.98 -7.22
C ALA A 103 5.51 -9.21 -5.91
N TYR A 104 4.34 -9.35 -5.26
CA TYR A 104 3.97 -8.54 -4.11
C TYR A 104 2.93 -9.24 -3.23
N ILE A 105 3.02 -9.00 -1.92
CA ILE A 105 2.01 -9.36 -0.93
C ILE A 105 1.48 -8.06 -0.32
N PRO A 106 0.15 -7.82 -0.29
CA PRO A 106 -0.40 -6.61 0.30
C PRO A 106 0.09 -6.36 1.72
N LEU A 107 0.56 -5.14 1.97
CA LEU A 107 0.92 -4.68 3.31
C LEU A 107 -0.24 -4.90 4.29
N THR A 108 -1.47 -4.59 3.90
CA THR A 108 -2.67 -4.78 4.71
C THR A 108 -2.89 -6.24 5.10
N TYR A 109 -2.63 -7.20 4.19
CA TYR A 109 -2.63 -8.64 4.52
C TYR A 109 -1.61 -8.97 5.60
N ARG A 110 -0.35 -8.51 5.47
CA ARG A 110 0.70 -8.80 6.46
C ARG A 110 0.38 -8.19 7.82
N LEU A 111 -0.16 -6.97 7.87
CA LEU A 111 -0.53 -6.34 9.14
C LEU A 111 -1.59 -7.17 9.87
N ILE A 112 -2.63 -7.62 9.18
CA ILE A 112 -3.70 -8.42 9.80
C ILE A 112 -3.20 -9.82 10.18
N GLU A 113 -2.39 -10.45 9.34
CA GLU A 113 -1.73 -11.72 9.66
C GLU A 113 -0.92 -11.61 10.96
N GLN A 114 -0.20 -10.51 11.18
CA GLN A 114 0.56 -10.30 12.42
C GLN A 114 -0.33 -10.15 13.66
N VAL A 115 -1.46 -9.44 13.52
CA VAL A 115 -2.42 -9.26 14.61
C VAL A 115 -3.09 -10.59 14.98
N LEU A 116 -3.49 -11.40 13.99
CA LEU A 116 -4.22 -12.65 14.24
C LEU A 116 -3.33 -13.80 14.70
N VAL A 117 -2.07 -13.83 14.26
CA VAL A 117 -1.15 -14.96 14.54
C VAL A 117 -0.12 -14.60 15.62
N ALA A 118 -0.35 -13.51 16.37
CA ALA A 118 0.48 -13.06 17.50
C ALA A 118 1.99 -12.92 17.17
N ASN A 119 2.32 -12.03 16.23
CA ASN A 119 3.71 -11.60 15.92
C ASN A 119 4.69 -12.70 15.44
N LYS A 120 4.29 -13.53 14.48
CA LYS A 120 5.22 -14.50 13.86
C LYS A 120 6.34 -13.88 13.00
N LEU A 121 6.20 -12.64 12.52
CA LEU A 121 7.22 -12.01 11.66
C LEU A 121 8.27 -11.27 12.52
N PRO A 122 9.54 -11.73 12.50
CA PRO A 122 10.63 -10.97 13.11
C PRO A 122 10.77 -9.64 12.37
N GLY A 123 10.68 -8.52 13.10
CA GLY A 123 10.78 -7.16 12.54
C GLY A 123 9.46 -6.40 12.44
N PHE A 124 8.32 -6.98 12.83
CA PHE A 124 7.04 -6.25 12.88
C PHE A 124 7.11 -4.99 13.76
N ALA A 125 7.75 -5.06 14.94
CA ALA A 125 7.89 -3.91 15.83
C ALA A 125 8.69 -2.75 15.20
N GLU A 126 9.72 -3.07 14.40
CA GLU A 126 10.48 -2.07 13.65
C GLU A 126 9.67 -1.53 12.46
N ALA A 127 8.94 -2.40 11.77
CA ALA A 127 8.06 -2.00 10.68
C ALA A 127 6.91 -1.10 11.15
N ALA A 128 6.30 -1.40 12.29
CA ALA A 128 5.24 -0.63 12.92
C ALA A 128 5.68 0.82 13.21
N LYS A 129 6.90 0.99 13.76
CA LYS A 129 7.51 2.31 13.97
C LYS A 129 7.68 3.08 12.66
N ASN A 130 8.08 2.42 11.58
CA ASN A 130 8.26 3.03 10.26
C ASN A 130 6.92 3.40 9.58
N LEU A 131 5.83 2.71 9.92
CA LEU A 131 4.48 2.94 9.37
C LEU A 131 3.67 3.98 10.15
N ALA A 132 4.22 4.54 11.23
CA ALA A 132 3.45 5.28 12.23
C ALA A 132 2.21 4.48 12.72
N TYR A 133 2.35 3.16 12.77
CA TYR A 133 1.29 2.25 13.20
C TYR A 133 1.12 2.37 14.72
N SER A 134 -0.07 2.79 15.14
CA SER A 134 -0.48 2.76 16.55
C SER A 134 -1.35 1.53 16.78
N GLN A 135 -1.00 0.73 17.78
CA GLN A 135 -1.78 -0.41 18.21
C GLN A 135 -2.41 -0.11 19.57
N CYS A 136 -3.72 -0.26 19.66
CA CYS A 136 -4.45 -0.26 20.92
C CYS A 136 -5.17 -1.60 21.05
N THR A 137 -4.79 -2.40 22.05
CA THR A 137 -5.47 -3.66 22.35
C THR A 137 -6.40 -3.40 23.54
N GLN A 138 -7.69 -3.68 23.34
CA GLN A 138 -8.66 -3.72 24.43
C GLN A 138 -9.07 -5.18 24.64
N GLU A 139 -8.72 -5.74 25.79
CA GLU A 139 -9.16 -7.08 26.14
C GLU A 139 -10.59 -7.01 26.66
N VAL A 140 -11.54 -7.49 25.86
CA VAL A 140 -12.90 -7.74 26.32
C VAL A 140 -12.95 -9.18 26.82
N ARG A 141 -13.07 -9.36 28.14
CA ARG A 141 -13.19 -10.68 28.77
C ARG A 141 -14.39 -11.41 28.17
N SER A 142 -14.13 -12.42 27.35
CA SER A 142 -15.16 -13.31 26.83
C SER A 142 -15.17 -14.58 27.66
N ALA A 143 -16.28 -14.83 28.35
CA ALA A 143 -16.53 -16.07 29.07
C ALA A 143 -17.18 -17.07 28.10
N GLY A 144 -16.39 -17.99 27.53
CA GLY A 144 -16.93 -19.13 26.78
C GLY A 144 -15.89 -19.90 25.95
N PRO A 145 -16.15 -21.18 25.63
CA PRO A 145 -15.28 -21.97 24.75
C PRO A 145 -15.43 -21.48 23.31
N HIS A 146 -14.37 -20.90 22.75
CA HIS A 146 -14.37 -20.31 21.41
C HIS A 146 -14.09 -21.35 20.32
N SER A 147 -15.10 -22.15 19.92
CA SER A 147 -15.05 -22.80 18.60
C SER A 147 -15.59 -21.84 17.54
N GLY A 148 -14.73 -21.41 16.61
CA GLY A 148 -15.07 -20.46 15.54
C GLY A 148 -14.97 -19.00 15.98
N GLN A 149 -13.75 -18.46 16.06
CA GLN A 149 -13.56 -17.03 16.32
C GLN A 149 -14.07 -16.22 15.12
N ASN A 150 -15.04 -15.33 15.35
CA ASN A 150 -15.46 -14.35 14.37
C ASN A 150 -14.56 -13.12 14.49
N VAL A 151 -13.91 -12.74 13.40
CA VAL A 151 -12.99 -11.59 13.38
C VAL A 151 -13.52 -10.59 12.35
N MET A 152 -13.80 -9.37 12.80
CA MET A 152 -14.19 -8.28 11.92
C MET A 152 -13.00 -7.38 11.59
N VAL A 153 -12.75 -7.15 10.31
CA VAL A 153 -11.73 -6.25 9.78
C VAL A 153 -12.41 -5.04 9.17
N LEU A 154 -12.22 -3.85 9.74
CA LEU A 154 -12.74 -2.60 9.20
C LEU A 154 -11.62 -1.80 8.53
N ILE A 155 -11.75 -1.54 7.22
CA ILE A 155 -10.77 -0.76 6.43
C ILE A 155 -11.36 0.60 6.09
N LEU A 156 -10.81 1.63 6.73
CA LEU A 156 -11.14 3.03 6.48
C LEU A 156 -10.29 3.57 5.33
N GLY A 157 -10.93 4.21 4.35
CA GLY A 157 -10.26 4.75 3.17
C GLY A 157 -10.35 3.85 1.94
N GLY A 158 -10.85 2.62 2.09
CA GLY A 158 -11.21 1.73 1.00
C GLY A 158 -10.36 0.47 0.89
N CYS A 159 -10.93 -0.57 0.28
CA CYS A 159 -10.31 -1.88 0.11
C CYS A 159 -10.37 -2.32 -1.35
N THR A 160 -9.27 -2.86 -1.87
CA THR A 160 -9.22 -3.44 -3.20
C THR A 160 -9.75 -4.88 -3.21
N TYR A 161 -10.23 -5.36 -4.35
CA TYR A 161 -10.66 -6.75 -4.49
C TYR A 161 -9.52 -7.75 -4.27
N SER A 162 -8.28 -7.37 -4.61
CA SER A 162 -7.09 -8.18 -4.33
C SER A 162 -6.85 -8.32 -2.83
N GLU A 163 -6.97 -7.23 -2.05
CA GLU A 163 -6.88 -7.32 -0.59
C GLU A 163 -8.01 -8.16 0.00
N LEU A 164 -9.24 -7.98 -0.47
CA LEU A 164 -10.37 -8.80 -0.04
C LEU A 164 -10.15 -10.30 -0.33
N ALA A 165 -9.56 -10.63 -1.48
CA ALA A 165 -9.19 -12.01 -1.80
C ALA A 165 -8.06 -12.54 -0.88
N ALA A 166 -7.09 -11.69 -0.55
CA ALA A 166 -6.02 -12.01 0.39
C ALA A 166 -6.57 -12.35 1.78
N PHE A 167 -7.51 -11.55 2.29
CA PHE A 167 -8.17 -11.78 3.57
C PHE A 167 -9.02 -13.05 3.59
N ARG A 168 -9.72 -13.37 2.49
CA ARG A 168 -10.44 -14.64 2.35
C ARG A 168 -9.50 -15.84 2.41
N ALA A 169 -8.33 -15.75 1.78
CA ALA A 169 -7.31 -16.78 1.87
C ALA A 169 -6.77 -16.91 3.31
N LEU A 170 -6.56 -15.78 4.00
CA LEU A 170 -6.14 -15.75 5.40
C LEU A 170 -7.14 -16.47 6.31
N GLY A 171 -8.43 -16.12 6.21
CA GLY A 171 -9.49 -16.73 7.02
C GLY A 171 -9.57 -18.24 6.86
N ARG A 172 -9.43 -18.76 5.63
CA ARG A 172 -9.35 -20.22 5.39
C ARG A 172 -8.10 -20.85 5.99
N SER A 173 -6.95 -20.18 5.89
CA SER A 173 -5.69 -20.72 6.40
C SER A 173 -5.62 -20.81 7.93
N LEU A 174 -6.35 -19.92 8.62
CA LEU A 174 -6.40 -19.85 10.08
C LEU A 174 -7.66 -20.49 10.68
N ASP A 175 -8.57 -21.02 9.86
CA ASP A 175 -9.87 -21.53 10.27
C ASP A 175 -10.69 -20.50 11.10
N VAL A 176 -10.68 -19.25 10.64
CA VAL A 176 -11.34 -18.09 11.28
C VAL A 176 -12.39 -17.51 10.34
N ASN A 177 -13.58 -17.20 10.87
CA ASN A 177 -14.61 -16.50 10.12
C ASN A 177 -14.29 -15.00 10.06
N LEU A 178 -13.61 -14.60 8.98
CA LEU A 178 -13.15 -13.24 8.79
C LEU A 178 -14.18 -12.40 8.00
N ILE A 179 -14.78 -11.43 8.67
CA ILE A 179 -15.76 -10.50 8.10
C ILE A 179 -15.04 -9.19 7.75
N VAL A 180 -14.94 -8.87 6.46
CA VAL A 180 -14.28 -7.63 6.00
C VAL A 180 -15.33 -6.57 5.68
N SER A 181 -15.20 -5.40 6.31
CA SER A 181 -16.00 -4.21 6.01
C SER A 181 -15.07 -3.08 5.58
N SER A 182 -15.51 -2.27 4.62
CA SER A 182 -14.73 -1.11 4.16
C SER A 182 -15.64 0.04 3.81
N THR A 183 -15.10 1.27 3.89
CA THR A 183 -15.81 2.48 3.47
C THR A 183 -16.14 2.49 1.98
N ALA A 184 -15.31 1.86 1.15
CA ALA A 184 -15.54 1.74 -0.29
C ALA A 184 -14.71 0.60 -0.89
N PHE A 185 -15.21 -0.03 -1.95
CA PHE A 185 -14.43 -0.99 -2.75
C PHE A 185 -14.04 -0.37 -4.09
N PHE A 186 -12.73 -0.20 -4.32
CA PHE A 186 -12.23 0.41 -5.55
C PHE A 186 -10.88 -0.15 -5.98
N GLY A 187 -10.56 0.04 -7.26
CA GLY A 187 -9.23 -0.25 -7.81
C GLY A 187 -8.40 1.03 -7.99
N GLY A 188 -7.11 0.88 -8.26
CA GLY A 188 -6.19 2.03 -8.38
C GLY A 188 -6.58 3.05 -9.46
N GLN A 189 -7.33 2.65 -10.50
CA GLN A 189 -7.86 3.58 -11.49
C GLN A 189 -8.94 4.50 -10.89
N LYS A 190 -9.95 3.93 -10.23
CA LYS A 190 -11.02 4.69 -9.58
C LYS A 190 -10.48 5.60 -8.48
N PHE A 191 -9.46 5.13 -7.74
CA PHE A 191 -8.78 5.93 -6.73
C PHE A 191 -8.09 7.18 -7.29
N ILE A 192 -7.32 7.04 -8.38
CA ILE A 192 -6.71 8.21 -9.01
C ILE A 192 -7.77 9.10 -9.66
N GLN A 193 -8.81 8.51 -10.26
CA GLN A 193 -9.92 9.28 -10.83
C GLN A 193 -10.65 10.13 -9.79
N SER A 194 -10.84 9.65 -8.56
CA SER A 194 -11.45 10.46 -7.49
C SER A 194 -10.58 11.66 -7.06
N LEU A 195 -9.28 11.64 -7.37
CA LEU A 195 -8.36 12.75 -7.10
C LEU A 195 -8.19 13.68 -8.31
N VAL A 196 -8.58 13.21 -9.50
CA VAL A 196 -8.70 14.04 -10.70
C VAL A 196 -10.01 14.81 -10.58
N GLN A 197 -9.93 16.12 -10.34
CA GLN A 197 -11.11 16.97 -10.47
C GLN A 197 -11.59 16.94 -11.92
N SER A 198 -12.88 16.71 -12.12
CA SER A 198 -13.54 17.05 -13.38
C SER A 198 -13.44 18.57 -13.59
N PRO A 199 -13.28 19.05 -14.83
CA PRO A 199 -13.44 20.48 -15.10
C PRO A 199 -14.81 20.90 -14.57
N VAL A 200 -14.84 21.98 -13.80
CA VAL A 200 -16.10 22.63 -13.42
C VAL A 200 -16.73 23.07 -14.72
N VAL A 201 -17.77 22.35 -15.16
CA VAL A 201 -18.63 22.79 -16.24
C VAL A 201 -19.39 23.98 -15.68
N VAL A 202 -18.87 25.19 -15.95
CA VAL A 202 -19.61 26.42 -15.74
C VAL A 202 -20.67 26.43 -16.84
N SER A 203 -21.85 25.94 -16.51
CA SER A 203 -23.09 26.08 -17.29
C SER A 203 -23.54 27.54 -17.30
#